data_AF-A0A368BWE1-F1
#
_entry.id   AF-A0A368BWE1-F1
#
_cell.length_a   1.000
_cell.length_b   1.000
_cell.length_c   1.000
_cell.angle_alpha   90.00
_cell.angle_beta   90.00
_cell.angle_gamma   90.00
#
_symmetry.space_group_name_H-M   'P 1'
#
loop_
_entity.id
_entity.type
_entity.pdbx_description
1 polymer ?
#
loop_
_entity_poly.entity_id
_entity_poly.type
_entity_poly.pdbx_seq_one_letter_code
_entity_poly.pdbx_strand_id
1 'polypeptide(L)' 'DCPYLLPRTLQPKPKNRRNEPKYLTEIVKMISNHTTYTQSEIAVATYNNTIKLFKL' A
#
# COMPACT_ATOMS: atom_id res chain seq x y z
N ASP A 1 0.82 7.94 4.48
CA ASP A 1 0.47 9.31 4.07
C ASP A 1 -1.03 9.65 4.18
N CYS A 2 -1.81 8.88 4.95
CA CYS A 2 -3.17 9.30 5.31
C CYS A 2 -3.12 10.63 6.08
N PRO A 3 -4.04 11.59 5.83
CA PRO A 3 -5.27 11.50 5.02
C PRO A 3 -5.12 11.77 3.51
N TYR A 4 -3.91 12.02 3.04
CA TYR A 4 -3.61 12.49 1.69
C TYR A 4 -3.33 11.34 0.71
N LEU A 5 -3.25 11.69 -0.58
CA LEU A 5 -2.87 10.77 -1.67
C LEU A 5 -3.76 9.53 -1.79
N LEU A 6 -5.08 9.73 -1.91
CA LEU A 6 -6.00 8.63 -2.21
C LEU A 6 -5.61 7.95 -3.55
N PRO A 7 -5.43 6.61 -3.58
CA PRO A 7 -5.12 5.91 -4.82
C PRO A 7 -6.18 6.17 -5.90
N ARG A 8 -5.74 6.61 -7.09
CA ARG A 8 -6.67 6.96 -8.18
C ARG A 8 -7.40 5.74 -8.75
N THR A 9 -6.81 4.56 -8.60
CA THR A 9 -7.31 3.26 -9.06
C THR A 9 -8.33 2.62 -8.13
N LEU A 10 -8.46 3.11 -6.88
CA LEU A 10 -9.38 2.56 -5.88
C LEU A 10 -10.84 2.66 -6.35
N GLN A 11 -11.56 1.53 -6.32
CA GLN A 11 -12.98 1.44 -6.64
C GLN A 11 -13.73 0.52 -5.66
N PRO A 12 -14.86 0.94 -5.09
CA PRO A 12 -15.45 2.28 -5.15
C PRO A 12 -14.63 3.31 -4.36
N LYS A 13 -14.66 4.58 -4.80
CA LYS A 13 -14.00 5.67 -4.07
C LYS A 13 -14.79 6.03 -2.80
N PRO A 14 -14.12 6.30 -1.66
CA PRO A 14 -14.80 6.78 -0.45
C PRO A 14 -15.45 8.14 -0.70
N LYS A 15 -16.64 8.36 -0.12
CA LYS A 15 -17.45 9.58 -0.32
C LYS A 15 -16.70 10.87 0.01
N ASN A 16 -15.90 10.86 1.06
CA ASN A 16 -15.11 12.01 1.51
C ASN A 16 -13.76 12.17 0.78
N ARG A 17 -13.44 11.26 -0.16
CA ARG A 17 -12.17 11.20 -0.91
C ARG A 17 -10.91 11.22 -0.02
N ARG A 18 -11.05 10.78 1.24
CA ARG A 18 -9.96 10.72 2.21
C ARG A 18 -9.22 9.38 2.07
N ASN A 19 -7.89 9.44 2.03
CA ASN A 19 -7.09 8.22 2.11
C ASN A 19 -7.10 7.68 3.54
N GLU A 20 -7.02 6.36 3.70
CA GLU A 20 -7.00 5.67 4.98
C GLU A 20 -6.00 4.51 4.91
N PRO A 21 -5.37 4.09 6.02
CA PRO A 21 -4.38 3.01 6.02
C PRO A 21 -4.87 1.70 5.42
N LYS A 22 -6.17 1.41 5.50
CA LYS A 22 -6.78 0.21 4.92
C LYS A 22 -6.63 0.12 3.39
N TYR A 23 -6.37 1.25 2.71
CA TYR A 23 -6.14 1.28 1.27
C TYR A 23 -4.69 0.96 0.86
N LEU A 24 -3.83 0.62 1.82
CA LEU A 24 -2.43 0.22 1.55
C LEU A 24 -2.35 -1.00 0.61
N THR A 25 -3.32 -1.92 0.69
CA THR A 25 -3.38 -3.09 -0.19
C THR A 25 -3.54 -2.72 -1.66
N GLU A 26 -4.28 -1.65 -1.98
CA GLU A 26 -4.41 -1.13 -3.35
C GLU A 26 -3.08 -0.57 -3.87
N ILE A 27 -2.26 0.01 -2.99
CA ILE A 27 -0.91 0.47 -3.33
C ILE A 27 -0.01 -0.73 -3.64
N VAL A 28 -0.02 -1.76 -2.80
CA VAL A 28 0.77 -2.99 -3.03
C VAL A 28 0.38 -3.67 -4.34
N LYS A 29 -0.92 -3.78 -4.63
CA LYS A 29 -1.42 -4.27 -5.92
C LYS A 29 -0.90 -3.44 -7.09
N MET A 30 -0.85 -2.12 -6.96
CA MET A 30 -0.34 -1.28 -8.04
C MET A 30 1.16 -1.46 -8.26
N ILE A 31 1.94 -1.65 -7.19
CA ILE A 31 3.38 -1.94 -7.27
C ILE A 31 3.63 -3.29 -7.94
N SER A 32 2.88 -4.34 -7.57
CA SER A 32 3.04 -5.66 -8.20
C SER A 32 2.76 -5.64 -9.70
N ASN A 33 1.84 -4.78 -10.16
CA ASN A 33 1.54 -4.67 -11.58
C ASN A 33 2.66 -3.99 -12.40
N HIS A 34 3.59 -3.28 -11.75
CA HIS A 34 4.70 -2.57 -12.40
C HIS A 34 6.07 -3.17 -12.09
N THR A 35 6.09 -4.33 -11.42
CA THR A 35 7.32 -5.03 -11.04
C THR A 35 7.18 -6.52 -11.33
N THR A 36 8.26 -7.27 -11.21
CA THR A 36 8.23 -8.74 -11.32
C THR A 36 7.80 -9.43 -10.03
N TYR A 37 7.54 -8.67 -8.96
CA TYR A 37 7.23 -9.19 -7.64
C TYR A 37 5.72 -9.35 -7.43
N THR A 38 5.36 -10.43 -6.77
CA THR A 38 4.00 -10.67 -6.30
C THR A 38 3.65 -9.74 -5.13
N GLN A 39 2.35 -9.51 -4.89
CA GLN A 39 1.88 -8.72 -3.76
C GLN A 39 2.37 -9.28 -2.42
N SER A 40 2.45 -10.62 -2.30
CA SER A 40 2.92 -11.30 -1.09
C SER A 40 4.41 -11.04 -0.84
N GLU A 41 5.25 -11.16 -1.87
CA GLU A 41 6.69 -10.86 -1.76
C GLU A 41 6.92 -9.40 -1.35
N ILE A 42 6.19 -8.47 -1.95
CA ILE A 42 6.27 -7.04 -1.60
C ILE A 42 5.86 -6.84 -0.14
N ALA A 43 4.76 -7.44 0.31
CA ALA A 43 4.28 -7.31 1.68
C ALA A 43 5.31 -7.85 2.70
N VAL A 44 5.85 -9.05 2.47
CA VAL A 44 6.85 -9.67 3.35
C VAL A 44 8.14 -8.85 3.37
N ALA A 45 8.65 -8.44 2.20
CA ALA A 45 9.88 -7.68 2.12
C ALA A 45 9.76 -6.30 2.80
N THR A 46 8.67 -5.57 2.55
CA THR A 46 8.43 -4.25 3.15
C THR A 46 8.19 -4.34 4.66
N TYR A 47 7.49 -5.37 5.13
CA TYR A 47 7.34 -5.66 6.55
C TYR A 47 8.69 -5.91 7.23
N ASN A 48 9.49 -6.83 6.71
CA ASN A 48 10.81 -7.16 7.27
C ASN A 48 11.75 -5.95 7.27
N ASN A 49 11.72 -5.14 6.21
CA ASN A 49 12.49 -3.90 6.13
C ASN A 49 12.07 -2.90 7.22
N THR A 50 10.76 -2.79 7.48
CA THR A 50 10.21 -1.91 8.52
C THR A 50 10.66 -2.37 9.92
N ILE A 51 10.50 -3.66 10.24
CA ILE A 51 10.95 -4.24 11.52
C ILE A 51 12.45 -3.99 11.72
N LYS A 52 13.27 -4.26 10.71
CA LYS A 52 14.73 -4.06 10.78
C LYS A 52 15.11 -2.59 10.97
N LEU A 53 14.46 -1.67 10.25
CA LEU A 53 14.78 -0.25 10.29
C LEU A 53 14.37 0.40 11.61
N PHE A 54 13.14 0.14 12.04
CA PHE A 54 12.57 0.80 13.22
C PHE A 54 12.83 0.05 14.53
N LYS A 55 13.45 -1.14 14.48
CA LYS A 55 13.72 -2.01 15.63
C LYS A 55 12.44 -2.27 16.45
N LEU A 56 11.38 -2.67 15.74
CA LEU A 56 10.08 -3.02 16.32
C LEU A 56 10.04 -4.47 16.80
#